data_AF-A0A7V2JHK1-F1
#
_entry.id   AF-A0A7V2JHK1-F1
#
_cell.length_a   1.000
_cell.length_b   1.000
_cell.length_c   1.000
_cell.angle_alpha   90.00
_cell.angle_beta   90.00
_cell.angle_gamma   90.00
#
_symmetry.space_group_name_H-M   'P 1'
#
loop_
_entity.id
_entity.type
_entity.pdbx_description
1 polymer ?
#
loop_
_entity_poly.entity_id
_entity_poly.type
_entity_poly.pdbx_seq_one_letter_code
_entity_poly.pdbx_strand_id
1 'polypeptide(L)'
;MKESGFKIPYGENDGKMVHVRSVESGKHLDIVCPVCKGPLIARKGDKRSHHFAHATSSQQCSAESILHLTGKRLLLERISNAITNEEPLRMNWICGECGNTNEGDLGKKASSVESERMLVGCRPDICILDSSGVPVILVEVVVSHKPDDNVIRFVREKKCGLVEFHLSTEDDLIRLEDEILIPTKVHPCKHDSCRGSLSETSAKTTPTDNQDRSQPGRRLGCMSIGILTVAALITFVWVKILKK
;
A
#
# COMPACT_ATOMS: atom_id res chain seq x y z
N MET A 1 -28.62 15.03 13.50
CA MET A 1 -27.47 14.55 14.29
C MET A 1 -26.23 15.16 13.66
N LYS A 2 -25.38 15.88 14.41
CA LYS A 2 -24.14 16.44 13.83
C LYS A 2 -23.22 15.26 13.50
N GLU A 3 -22.91 15.08 12.23
CA GLU A 3 -21.80 14.21 11.81
C GLU A 3 -20.56 14.64 12.60
N SER A 4 -20.05 13.76 13.43
CA SER A 4 -18.78 13.99 14.10
C SER A 4 -17.69 13.88 13.05
N GLY A 5 -17.09 15.01 12.69
CA GLY A 5 -15.94 15.02 11.77
C GLY A 5 -14.81 14.12 12.27
N PHE A 6 -14.05 13.58 11.32
CA PHE A 6 -12.86 12.76 11.57
C PHE A 6 -11.94 13.39 12.61
N LYS A 7 -11.57 12.59 13.60
CA LYS A 7 -10.61 12.96 14.64
C LYS A 7 -9.30 12.21 14.38
N ILE A 8 -8.17 12.83 14.70
CA ILE A 8 -6.86 12.27 14.38
C ILE A 8 -6.40 11.38 15.55
N PRO A 9 -6.28 10.05 15.41
CA PRO A 9 -5.88 9.21 16.54
C PRO A 9 -4.36 9.15 16.72
N TYR A 10 -3.58 9.39 15.65
CA TYR A 10 -2.12 9.30 15.66
C TYR A 10 -1.45 10.62 15.27
N GLY A 11 -0.40 10.95 15.98
CA GLY A 11 0.59 11.95 15.58
C GLY A 11 1.88 11.25 15.17
N GLU A 12 2.84 12.04 14.70
CA GLU A 12 4.20 11.60 14.46
C GLU A 12 5.13 12.28 15.47
N ASN A 13 5.99 11.50 16.11
CA ASN A 13 7.06 11.98 16.96
C ASN A 13 8.37 11.34 16.50
N ASP A 14 9.33 12.16 16.07
CA ASP A 14 10.64 11.72 15.56
C ASP A 14 10.55 10.57 14.54
N GLY A 15 9.66 10.70 13.57
CA GLY A 15 9.45 9.68 12.53
C GLY A 15 8.72 8.41 12.98
N LYS A 16 8.25 8.34 14.22
CA LYS A 16 7.43 7.22 14.72
C LYS A 16 5.98 7.63 14.89
N MET A 17 5.07 6.71 14.57
CA MET A 17 3.65 6.93 14.81
C MET A 17 3.38 6.79 16.31
N VAL A 18 2.69 7.78 16.88
CA VAL A 18 2.31 7.78 18.31
C VAL A 18 0.81 7.94 18.44
N HIS A 19 0.17 6.98 19.11
CA HIS A 19 -1.26 7.05 19.37
C HIS A 19 -1.55 8.08 20.47
N VAL A 20 -2.64 8.83 20.36
CA VAL A 20 -3.00 9.87 21.35
C VAL A 20 -3.13 9.32 22.77
N ARG A 21 -3.46 8.03 22.94
CA ARG A 21 -3.55 7.43 24.27
C ARG A 21 -2.19 7.36 24.98
N SER A 22 -1.07 7.23 24.26
CA SER A 22 0.26 7.06 24.87
C SER A 22 0.92 8.37 25.31
N VAL A 23 0.32 9.53 25.04
CA VAL A 23 0.90 10.85 25.36
C VAL A 23 0.05 11.61 26.36
N GLU A 24 0.62 12.55 27.12
CA GLU A 24 -0.18 13.37 28.04
C GLU A 24 -1.15 14.30 27.30
N SER A 25 -2.19 14.79 27.99
CA SER A 25 -3.10 15.79 27.40
C SER A 25 -2.37 17.14 27.25
N GLY A 26 -2.68 17.88 26.19
CA GLY A 26 -2.11 19.21 25.95
C GLY A 26 -1.21 19.29 24.73
N LYS A 27 -0.44 20.39 24.65
CA LYS A 27 0.43 20.69 23.52
C LYS A 27 1.78 19.99 23.72
N HIS A 28 2.22 19.29 22.69
CA HIS A 28 3.56 18.72 22.59
C HIS A 28 4.35 19.48 21.53
N LEU A 29 5.64 19.71 21.77
CA LEU A 29 6.47 20.48 20.84
C LEU A 29 6.97 19.63 19.66
N ASP A 30 7.04 18.33 19.86
CA ASP A 30 7.64 17.31 19.01
C ASP A 30 6.59 16.46 18.26
N ILE A 31 5.32 16.50 18.67
CA ILE A 31 4.25 15.75 17.99
C ILE A 31 3.63 16.59 16.88
N VAL A 32 3.74 16.08 15.65
CA VAL A 32 3.26 16.73 14.44
C VAL A 32 2.27 15.87 13.66
N CYS A 33 1.49 16.51 12.79
CA CYS A 33 0.62 15.81 11.86
C CYS A 33 1.46 15.04 10.84
N PRO A 34 1.18 13.75 10.59
CA PRO A 34 1.98 12.95 9.67
C PRO A 34 1.98 13.51 8.24
N VAL A 35 0.91 14.22 7.84
CA VAL A 35 0.72 14.79 6.50
C VAL A 35 1.31 16.19 6.39
N CYS A 36 0.72 17.17 7.07
CA CYS A 36 1.11 18.59 6.90
C CYS A 36 2.32 18.99 7.77
N LYS A 37 2.81 18.09 8.64
CA LYS A 37 3.90 18.32 9.60
C LYS A 37 3.66 19.47 10.58
N GLY A 38 2.44 19.99 10.65
CA GLY A 38 2.08 21.02 11.61
C GLY A 38 1.88 20.46 13.02
N PRO A 39 2.10 21.28 14.07
CA PRO A 39 2.04 20.83 15.46
C PRO A 39 0.64 20.39 15.88
N LEU A 40 0.58 19.33 16.69
CA LEU A 40 -0.64 18.75 17.22
C LEU A 40 -0.81 19.00 18.73
N ILE A 41 -2.06 19.04 19.18
CA ILE A 41 -2.47 19.13 20.58
C ILE A 41 -3.27 17.88 20.90
N ALA A 42 -2.84 17.11 21.90
CA ALA A 42 -3.57 15.97 22.42
C ALA A 42 -4.78 16.46 23.22
N ARG A 43 -5.99 16.12 22.76
CA ARG A 43 -7.25 16.44 23.44
C ARG A 43 -7.79 15.16 24.06
N LYS A 44 -7.77 15.11 25.38
CA LYS A 44 -8.31 14.01 26.18
C LYS A 44 -9.44 14.51 27.07
N GLY A 45 -10.43 13.66 27.32
CA GLY A 45 -11.54 13.99 28.20
C GLY A 45 -12.58 12.87 28.26
N ASP A 46 -13.32 12.84 29.36
CA ASP A 46 -14.18 11.69 29.68
C ASP A 46 -15.42 11.56 28.78
N LYS A 47 -15.80 12.66 28.11
CA LYS A 47 -17.02 12.74 27.27
C LYS A 47 -16.76 12.62 25.77
N ARG A 48 -15.52 12.79 25.31
CA ARG A 48 -15.17 12.80 23.88
C ARG A 48 -13.97 11.88 23.65
N SER A 49 -14.00 11.10 22.56
CA SER A 49 -12.85 10.26 22.19
C SER A 49 -11.55 11.07 22.16
N HIS A 50 -10.50 10.48 22.70
CA HIS A 50 -9.16 11.07 22.68
C HIS A 50 -8.70 11.24 21.24
N HIS A 51 -8.16 12.41 20.91
CA HIS A 51 -7.68 12.71 19.57
C HIS A 51 -6.67 13.84 19.58
N PHE A 52 -5.87 13.91 18.53
CA PHE A 52 -5.09 15.08 18.21
C PHE A 52 -5.92 16.11 17.44
N ALA A 53 -5.64 17.37 17.68
CA ALA A 53 -6.13 18.49 16.90
C ALA A 53 -4.95 19.37 16.46
N HIS A 54 -5.01 19.94 15.27
CA HIS A 54 -4.02 20.92 14.84
C HIS A 54 -4.00 22.12 15.79
N ALA A 55 -2.80 22.57 16.16
CA ALA A 55 -2.63 23.73 17.03
C ALA A 55 -3.03 25.04 16.33
N THR A 56 -2.95 25.07 15.00
CA THR A 56 -3.35 26.22 14.17
C THR A 56 -4.35 25.80 13.09
N SER A 57 -5.32 26.67 12.79
CA SER A 57 -6.38 26.42 11.81
C SER A 57 -5.95 26.59 10.35
N SER A 58 -4.73 27.09 10.09
CA SER A 58 -4.20 27.32 8.75
C SER A 58 -3.66 26.05 8.06
N GLN A 59 -3.67 24.91 8.74
CA GLN A 59 -3.07 23.68 8.25
C GLN A 59 -4.01 22.97 7.28
N GLN A 60 -3.52 22.75 6.05
CA GLN A 60 -4.26 22.13 4.97
C GLN A 60 -3.90 20.64 4.86
N CYS A 61 -4.67 19.77 5.53
CA CYS A 61 -4.66 18.35 5.24
C CYS A 61 -6.08 17.80 5.39
N SER A 62 -6.48 16.94 4.45
CA SER A 62 -7.79 16.29 4.48
C SER A 62 -7.78 15.09 5.43
N ALA A 63 -8.96 14.69 5.90
CA ALA A 63 -9.13 13.45 6.66
C ALA A 63 -8.62 12.25 5.87
N GLU A 64 -8.85 12.25 4.55
CA GLU A 64 -8.38 11.20 3.65
C GLU A 64 -6.86 11.07 3.63
N SER A 65 -6.13 12.17 3.45
CA SER A 65 -4.66 12.12 3.44
C SER A 65 -4.11 11.63 4.78
N ILE A 66 -4.75 12.00 5.90
CA ILE A 66 -4.35 11.55 7.22
C ILE A 66 -4.60 10.05 7.39
N LEU A 67 -5.81 9.57 7.04
CA LEU A 67 -6.15 8.15 7.07
C LEU A 67 -5.18 7.31 6.23
N HIS A 68 -4.97 7.71 4.96
CA HIS A 68 -4.13 6.99 4.01
C HIS A 68 -2.69 6.88 4.49
N LEU A 69 -2.07 8.01 4.82
CA LEU A 69 -0.67 8.03 5.24
C LEU A 69 -0.47 7.34 6.59
N THR A 70 -1.38 7.53 7.54
CA THR A 70 -1.30 6.88 8.85
C THR A 70 -1.43 5.37 8.71
N GLY A 71 -2.43 4.89 7.98
CA GLY A 71 -2.64 3.46 7.75
C GLY A 71 -1.45 2.81 7.04
N LYS A 72 -0.91 3.47 6.02
CA LYS A 72 0.30 3.02 5.33
C LYS A 72 1.49 2.89 6.27
N ARG A 73 1.72 3.87 7.15
CA ARG A 73 2.85 3.83 8.10
C ARG A 73 2.68 2.75 9.15
N LEU A 74 1.49 2.59 9.73
CA LEU A 74 1.20 1.55 10.71
C LEU A 74 1.41 0.15 10.12
N LEU A 75 0.90 -0.10 8.91
CA LEU A 75 1.10 -1.37 8.22
C LEU A 75 2.57 -1.61 7.88
N LEU A 76 3.29 -0.61 7.35
CA LEU A 76 4.70 -0.74 7.01
C LEU A 76 5.54 -1.10 8.23
N GLU A 77 5.35 -0.38 9.35
CA GLU A 77 6.04 -0.64 10.61
C GLU A 77 5.74 -2.06 11.10
N ARG A 78 4.47 -2.46 11.09
CA ARG A 78 4.05 -3.76 11.56
C ARG A 78 4.60 -4.91 10.73
N ILE A 79 4.57 -4.79 9.40
CA ILE A 79 5.15 -5.77 8.48
C ILE A 79 6.67 -5.84 8.68
N SER A 80 7.35 -4.69 8.80
CA SER A 80 8.80 -4.64 9.02
C SER A 80 9.20 -5.31 10.33
N ASN A 81 8.46 -5.06 11.41
CA ASN A 81 8.72 -5.67 12.72
C ASN A 81 8.50 -7.18 12.67
N ALA A 82 7.41 -7.66 12.07
CA ALA A 82 7.14 -9.08 11.91
C ALA A 82 8.26 -9.81 11.13
N ILE A 83 8.74 -9.20 10.03
CA ILE A 83 9.88 -9.74 9.26
C ILE A 83 11.15 -9.77 10.11
N THR A 84 11.47 -8.68 10.79
CA THR A 84 12.70 -8.54 11.59
C THR A 84 12.75 -9.52 12.76
N ASN A 85 11.60 -9.75 13.40
CA ASN A 85 11.47 -10.64 14.55
C ASN A 85 11.19 -12.10 14.16
N GLU A 86 11.04 -12.39 12.86
CA GLU A 86 10.63 -13.71 12.35
C GLU A 86 9.29 -14.19 12.95
N GLU A 87 8.36 -13.26 13.18
CA GLU A 87 7.05 -13.51 13.78
C GLU A 87 5.94 -13.58 12.71
N PRO A 88 4.93 -14.45 12.88
CA PRO A 88 3.83 -14.54 11.94
C PRO A 88 2.94 -13.29 12.02
N LEU A 89 2.64 -12.68 10.86
CA LEU A 89 1.69 -11.58 10.76
C LEU A 89 0.34 -12.10 10.27
N ARG A 90 -0.44 -12.64 11.21
CA ARG A 90 -1.70 -13.33 10.92
C ARG A 90 -2.75 -12.39 10.36
N MET A 91 -3.54 -12.90 9.43
CA MET A 91 -4.67 -12.20 8.85
C MET A 91 -5.87 -13.11 8.60
N ASN A 92 -7.07 -12.58 8.80
CA ASN A 92 -8.34 -13.25 8.51
C ASN A 92 -9.22 -12.34 7.65
N TRP A 93 -9.89 -12.90 6.64
CA TRP A 93 -10.79 -12.12 5.79
C TRP A 93 -11.91 -12.97 5.20
N ILE A 94 -12.99 -12.30 4.79
CA ILE A 94 -14.07 -12.92 4.02
C ILE A 94 -13.85 -12.56 2.56
N CYS A 95 -13.84 -13.55 1.68
CA CYS A 95 -13.74 -13.28 0.24
C CYS A 95 -15.05 -12.66 -0.27
N GLY A 96 -14.97 -11.46 -0.86
CA GLY A 96 -16.16 -10.76 -1.39
C GLY A 96 -16.84 -11.46 -2.57
N GLU A 97 -16.19 -12.44 -3.21
CA GLU A 97 -16.75 -13.16 -4.36
C GLU A 97 -17.46 -14.46 -3.96
N CYS A 98 -16.79 -15.32 -3.17
CA CYS A 98 -17.36 -16.61 -2.76
C CYS A 98 -17.93 -16.63 -1.34
N GLY A 99 -17.73 -15.58 -0.54
CA GLY A 99 -18.21 -15.50 0.84
C GLY A 99 -17.44 -16.36 1.86
N ASN A 100 -16.43 -17.11 1.43
CA ASN A 100 -15.66 -17.95 2.35
C ASN A 100 -14.76 -17.13 3.28
N THR A 101 -14.68 -17.57 4.53
CA THR A 101 -13.67 -17.12 5.48
C THR A 101 -12.33 -17.74 5.13
N ASN A 102 -11.29 -16.92 5.12
CA ASN A 102 -9.91 -17.31 4.84
C ASN A 102 -9.00 -16.82 5.95
N GLU A 103 -7.90 -17.54 6.12
CA GLU A 103 -6.79 -17.18 7.00
C GLU A 103 -5.48 -17.17 6.23
N GLY A 104 -4.52 -16.40 6.74
CA GLY A 104 -3.23 -16.25 6.11
C GLY A 104 -2.19 -15.65 7.04
N ASP A 105 -0.98 -15.58 6.53
CA ASP A 105 0.14 -14.89 7.17
C ASP A 105 0.75 -13.98 6.10
N LEU A 106 0.64 -12.67 6.35
CA LEU A 106 1.08 -11.62 5.44
C LEU A 106 2.62 -11.61 5.30
N GLY A 107 3.33 -12.07 6.34
CA GLY A 107 4.79 -12.14 6.38
C GLY A 107 5.39 -13.46 5.87
N LYS A 108 4.58 -14.48 5.57
CA LYS A 108 5.04 -15.87 5.34
C LYS A 108 6.19 -16.07 4.34
N LYS A 109 6.28 -15.23 3.30
CA LYS A 109 7.33 -15.29 2.27
C LYS A 109 8.19 -14.03 2.23
N ALA A 110 8.04 -13.16 3.22
CA ALA A 110 8.67 -11.86 3.24
C ALA A 110 10.12 -11.98 3.73
N SER A 111 11.04 -11.37 2.99
CA SER A 111 12.42 -11.11 3.43
C SER A 111 12.63 -9.63 3.76
N SER A 112 11.84 -8.77 3.11
CA SER A 112 11.94 -7.32 3.20
C SER A 112 10.63 -6.67 2.78
N VAL A 113 10.46 -5.41 3.19
CA VAL A 113 9.30 -4.59 2.87
C VAL A 113 9.77 -3.19 2.51
N GLU A 114 9.16 -2.61 1.49
CA GLU A 114 9.46 -1.26 1.00
C GLU A 114 8.16 -0.49 0.81
N SER A 115 8.12 0.77 1.23
CA SER A 115 7.00 1.66 0.90
C SER A 115 7.23 2.37 -0.43
N GLU A 116 6.14 2.55 -1.17
CA GLU A 116 6.11 3.32 -2.41
C GLU A 116 7.22 2.96 -3.44
N ARG A 117 7.59 1.67 -3.49
CA ARG A 117 8.58 1.15 -4.43
C ARG A 117 8.09 1.34 -5.87
N MET A 118 8.94 1.90 -6.73
CA MET A 118 8.63 1.98 -8.16
C MET A 118 8.75 0.59 -8.80
N LEU A 119 7.63 0.09 -9.32
CA LEU A 119 7.56 -1.14 -10.11
C LEU A 119 7.30 -0.78 -11.57
N VAL A 120 7.30 -1.79 -12.44
CA VAL A 120 7.02 -1.58 -13.86
C VAL A 120 5.57 -1.13 -14.04
N GLY A 121 5.37 0.17 -14.23
CA GLY A 121 4.09 0.78 -14.53
C GLY A 121 3.20 1.12 -13.33
N CYS A 122 3.62 0.83 -12.10
CA CYS A 122 2.85 1.16 -10.89
C CYS A 122 3.75 1.45 -9.68
N ARG A 123 3.15 2.05 -8.65
CA ARG A 123 3.80 2.36 -7.38
C ARG A 123 2.81 2.02 -6.25
N PRO A 124 2.83 0.78 -5.73
CA PRO A 124 1.94 0.39 -4.64
C PRO A 124 2.32 1.11 -3.34
N ASP A 125 1.37 1.26 -2.43
CA ASP A 125 1.65 1.85 -1.12
C ASP A 125 2.76 1.10 -0.36
N ILE A 126 2.69 -0.23 -0.35
CA ILE A 126 3.69 -1.11 0.27
C ILE A 126 3.94 -2.32 -0.64
N CYS A 127 5.21 -2.69 -0.77
CA CYS A 127 5.66 -3.85 -1.52
C CYS A 127 6.41 -4.82 -0.59
N ILE A 128 5.92 -6.05 -0.47
CA ILE A 128 6.55 -7.14 0.27
C ILE A 128 7.31 -8.02 -0.70
N LEU A 129 8.57 -8.30 -0.39
CA LEU A 129 9.53 -8.96 -1.29
C LEU A 129 10.02 -10.27 -0.68
N ASP A 130 10.32 -11.26 -1.51
CA ASP A 130 11.02 -12.48 -1.09
C ASP A 130 12.53 -12.28 -0.99
N SER A 131 13.26 -13.32 -0.60
CA SER A 131 14.73 -13.28 -0.45
C SER A 131 15.49 -13.02 -1.77
N SER A 132 14.82 -13.12 -2.92
CA SER A 132 15.39 -12.80 -4.23
C SER A 132 15.07 -11.36 -4.66
N GLY A 133 14.39 -10.58 -3.81
CA GLY A 133 13.96 -9.22 -4.11
C GLY A 133 12.78 -9.15 -5.08
N VAL A 134 12.03 -10.25 -5.24
CA VAL A 134 10.86 -10.33 -6.12
C VAL A 134 9.60 -10.00 -5.31
N PRO A 135 8.69 -9.14 -5.83
CA PRO A 135 7.41 -8.86 -5.17
C PRO A 135 6.56 -10.11 -4.99
N VAL A 136 6.18 -10.41 -3.75
CA VAL A 136 5.27 -11.51 -3.41
C VAL A 136 3.88 -11.03 -3.03
N ILE A 137 3.76 -9.85 -2.39
CA ILE A 137 2.48 -9.23 -2.04
C ILE A 137 2.61 -7.71 -2.21
N LEU A 138 1.64 -7.10 -2.88
CA LEU A 138 1.43 -5.66 -2.85
C LEU A 138 0.32 -5.36 -1.84
N VAL A 139 0.48 -4.30 -1.05
CA VAL A 139 -0.54 -3.84 -0.11
C VAL A 139 -0.96 -2.43 -0.51
N GLU A 140 -2.26 -2.19 -0.57
CA GLU A 140 -2.86 -0.89 -0.89
C GLU A 140 -3.74 -0.43 0.26
N VAL A 141 -3.54 0.81 0.70
CA VAL A 141 -4.43 1.48 1.65
C VAL A 141 -5.44 2.27 0.84
N VAL A 142 -6.71 1.90 0.94
CA VAL A 142 -7.79 2.48 0.15
C VAL A 142 -8.62 3.38 1.05
N VAL A 143 -8.79 4.64 0.67
CA VAL A 143 -9.69 5.57 1.40
C VAL A 143 -10.86 5.95 0.50
N SER A 144 -10.70 6.90 -0.43
CA SER A 144 -11.74 7.24 -1.39
C SER A 144 -11.52 6.61 -2.78
N HIS A 145 -10.27 6.32 -3.14
CA HIS A 145 -9.88 5.83 -4.46
C HIS A 145 -9.41 4.38 -4.41
N LYS A 146 -9.97 3.56 -5.31
CA LYS A 146 -9.51 2.19 -5.55
C LYS A 146 -8.04 2.16 -6.04
N PRO A 147 -7.34 1.02 -5.90
CA PRO A 147 -6.01 0.87 -6.50
C PRO A 147 -6.01 1.18 -8.00
N ASP A 148 -4.90 1.74 -8.49
CA ASP A 148 -4.67 2.00 -9.90
C ASP A 148 -4.76 0.68 -10.71
N ASP A 149 -5.41 0.71 -11.87
CA ASP A 149 -5.55 -0.46 -12.74
C ASP A 149 -4.18 -1.05 -13.17
N ASN A 150 -3.12 -0.24 -13.17
CA ASN A 150 -1.74 -0.68 -13.37
C ASN A 150 -1.23 -1.60 -12.25
N VAL A 151 -1.64 -1.38 -11.00
CA VAL A 151 -1.33 -2.28 -9.87
C VAL A 151 -1.99 -3.64 -10.12
N ILE A 152 -3.27 -3.63 -10.49
CA ILE A 152 -4.03 -4.84 -10.80
C ILE A 152 -3.38 -5.61 -11.96
N ARG A 153 -2.96 -4.91 -13.01
CA ARG A 153 -2.25 -5.51 -14.15
C ARG A 153 -0.93 -6.15 -13.71
N PHE A 154 -0.12 -5.43 -12.92
CA PHE A 154 1.15 -5.96 -12.41
C PHE A 154 0.94 -7.25 -11.60
N VAL A 155 -0.03 -7.26 -10.70
CA VAL A 155 -0.38 -8.41 -9.85
C VAL A 155 -0.72 -9.64 -10.71
N ARG A 156 -1.49 -9.45 -11.79
CA ARG A 156 -1.85 -10.52 -12.73
C ARG A 156 -0.64 -11.06 -13.49
N GLU A 157 0.17 -10.18 -14.05
CA GLU A 157 1.34 -10.55 -14.87
C GLU A 157 2.43 -11.23 -14.05
N LYS A 158 2.69 -10.73 -12.83
CA LYS A 158 3.73 -11.24 -11.94
C LYS A 158 3.25 -12.34 -10.99
N LYS A 159 1.94 -12.61 -10.95
CA LYS A 159 1.32 -13.64 -10.12
C LYS A 159 1.65 -13.48 -8.62
N CYS A 160 1.72 -12.23 -8.16
CA CYS A 160 1.85 -11.92 -6.73
C CYS A 160 0.47 -11.72 -6.08
N GLY A 161 0.45 -11.54 -4.76
CA GLY A 161 -0.77 -11.19 -4.02
C GLY A 161 -1.05 -9.69 -4.04
N LEU A 162 -2.32 -9.31 -3.90
CA LEU A 162 -2.78 -7.96 -3.60
C LEU A 162 -3.63 -8.00 -2.34
N VAL A 163 -3.30 -7.17 -1.36
CA VAL A 163 -4.05 -7.02 -0.10
C VAL A 163 -4.49 -5.57 0.02
N GLU A 164 -5.80 -5.36 0.18
CA GLU A 164 -6.36 -4.02 0.33
C GLU A 164 -6.88 -3.82 1.75
N PHE A 165 -6.52 -2.71 2.38
CA PHE A 165 -7.10 -2.24 3.63
C PHE A 165 -7.90 -0.98 3.36
N HIS A 166 -9.23 -1.08 3.47
CA HIS A 166 -10.13 0.05 3.24
C HIS A 166 -10.36 0.78 4.56
N LEU A 167 -9.94 2.04 4.63
CA LEU A 167 -9.97 2.85 5.84
C LEU A 167 -10.90 4.03 5.66
N SER A 168 -11.84 4.18 6.56
CA SER A 168 -12.83 5.27 6.52
C SER A 168 -12.95 6.02 7.86
N THR A 169 -12.54 5.36 8.95
CA THR A 169 -12.73 5.85 10.31
C THR A 169 -11.46 5.76 11.14
N GLU A 170 -11.49 6.43 12.29
CA GLU A 170 -10.49 6.32 13.35
C GLU A 170 -10.30 4.87 13.83
N ASP A 171 -11.41 4.13 13.97
CA ASP A 171 -11.39 2.76 14.47
C ASP A 171 -10.71 1.82 13.46
N ASP A 172 -10.83 2.09 12.16
CA ASP A 172 -10.15 1.28 11.14
C ASP A 172 -8.62 1.38 11.29
N LEU A 173 -8.08 2.56 11.67
CA LEU A 173 -6.65 2.71 11.96
C LEU A 173 -6.23 1.94 13.21
N ILE A 174 -7.06 2.00 14.27
CA ILE A 174 -6.79 1.30 15.53
C ILE A 174 -6.75 -0.21 15.30
N ARG A 175 -7.65 -0.76 14.47
CA ARG A 175 -7.67 -2.19 14.12
C ARG A 175 -6.42 -2.66 13.38
N LEU A 176 -5.64 -1.76 12.77
CA LEU A 176 -4.36 -2.14 12.16
C LEU A 176 -3.30 -2.55 13.19
N GLU A 177 -3.53 -2.28 14.48
CA GLU A 177 -2.67 -2.72 15.58
C GLU A 177 -3.16 -4.03 16.24
N ASP A 178 -4.37 -4.50 15.93
CA ASP A 178 -4.95 -5.73 16.51
C ASP A 178 -4.13 -6.97 16.14
N GLU A 179 -3.93 -7.93 17.06
CA GLU A 179 -3.10 -9.12 16.86
C GLU A 179 -3.30 -9.82 15.49
N ILE A 180 -4.54 -9.90 15.01
CA ILE A 180 -4.89 -10.44 13.69
C ILE A 180 -5.34 -9.30 12.78
N LEU A 181 -4.67 -9.14 11.64
CA LEU A 181 -5.09 -8.17 10.61
C LEU A 181 -6.37 -8.63 9.90
N ILE A 182 -7.24 -7.69 9.59
CA ILE A 182 -8.49 -7.95 8.85
C ILE A 182 -8.48 -7.13 7.56
N PRO A 183 -7.80 -7.60 6.49
CA PRO A 183 -7.83 -6.90 5.21
C PRO A 183 -9.23 -6.95 4.61
N THR A 184 -9.59 -5.90 3.87
CA THR A 184 -10.90 -5.79 3.22
C THR A 184 -10.98 -6.68 1.99
N LYS A 185 -9.89 -6.76 1.21
CA LYS A 185 -9.79 -7.64 0.04
C LYS A 185 -8.43 -8.29 -0.03
N VAL A 186 -8.41 -9.54 -0.50
CA VAL A 186 -7.19 -10.27 -0.79
C VAL A 186 -7.38 -10.99 -2.12
N HIS A 187 -6.47 -10.73 -3.05
CA HIS A 187 -6.46 -11.33 -4.39
C HIS A 187 -5.10 -11.99 -4.68
N PRO A 188 -5.07 -13.11 -5.43
CA PRO A 188 -6.22 -13.90 -5.82
C PRO A 188 -6.80 -14.68 -4.63
N CYS A 189 -8.11 -14.92 -4.66
CA CYS A 189 -8.72 -15.91 -3.77
C CYS A 189 -8.28 -17.33 -4.21
N LYS A 190 -7.94 -18.18 -3.25
CA LYS A 190 -7.44 -19.54 -3.53
C LYS A 190 -8.55 -20.59 -3.66
N HIS A 191 -9.80 -20.21 -3.38
CA HIS A 191 -10.93 -21.12 -3.44
C HIS A 191 -11.28 -21.49 -4.89
N ASP A 192 -11.67 -22.74 -5.14
CA ASP A 192 -11.93 -23.27 -6.49
C ASP A 192 -13.00 -22.47 -7.24
N SER A 193 -14.05 -22.05 -6.54
CA SER A 193 -15.12 -21.22 -7.14
C SER A 193 -14.66 -19.82 -7.55
N CYS A 194 -13.49 -19.36 -7.09
CA CYS A 194 -12.88 -18.10 -7.47
C CYS A 194 -11.73 -18.26 -8.47
N ARG A 195 -11.36 -19.49 -8.87
CA ARG A 195 -10.34 -19.72 -9.89
C ARG A 195 -10.89 -19.26 -11.25
N GLY A 196 -10.71 -17.99 -11.59
CA GLY A 196 -11.13 -17.39 -12.87
C GLY A 196 -11.76 -16.00 -12.78
N SER A 197 -12.09 -15.50 -11.59
CA SER A 197 -12.89 -14.28 -11.38
C SER A 197 -12.18 -12.93 -11.64
N LEU A 198 -10.94 -12.95 -12.16
CA LEU A 198 -10.35 -11.75 -12.76
C LEU A 198 -10.81 -11.53 -14.22
N SER A 199 -11.82 -12.30 -14.68
CA SER A 199 -12.45 -12.14 -15.98
C SER A 199 -13.25 -10.85 -16.07
N GLU A 200 -12.69 -9.89 -16.82
CA GLU A 200 -13.42 -9.01 -17.74
C GLU A 200 -14.42 -8.01 -17.14
N THR A 201 -13.91 -6.88 -16.61
CA THR A 201 -14.57 -5.62 -16.98
C THR A 201 -14.18 -5.31 -18.42
N SER A 202 -15.02 -5.76 -19.35
CA SER A 202 -14.98 -5.43 -20.77
C SER A 202 -14.64 -3.95 -20.98
N ALA A 203 -13.46 -3.68 -21.50
CA ALA A 203 -13.29 -2.55 -22.39
C ALA A 203 -14.28 -2.80 -23.54
N LYS A 204 -15.38 -2.04 -23.59
CA LYS A 204 -16.18 -1.92 -24.81
C LYS A 204 -15.29 -1.26 -25.85
N THR A 205 -14.52 -2.05 -26.59
CA THR A 205 -14.09 -1.70 -27.93
C THR A 205 -15.33 -1.66 -28.78
N THR A 206 -15.81 -0.46 -29.10
CA THR A 206 -16.77 -0.23 -30.17
C THR A 206 -16.15 -0.69 -31.50
N PRO A 207 -16.93 -1.30 -32.40
CA PRO A 207 -16.42 -1.76 -33.68
C PRO A 207 -16.02 -0.59 -34.57
N THR A 208 -14.93 -0.82 -35.28
CA THR A 208 -14.44 -0.08 -36.44
C THR A 208 -15.56 0.23 -37.44
N ASP A 209 -15.69 1.51 -37.81
CA ASP A 209 -16.28 1.88 -39.09
C ASP A 209 -15.17 2.38 -40.01
N ASN A 210 -15.04 1.67 -41.12
CA ASN A 210 -13.97 1.77 -42.09
C ASN A 210 -14.53 2.55 -43.28
N GLN A 211 -14.04 3.76 -43.54
CA GLN A 211 -14.20 4.43 -44.83
C GLN A 211 -12.85 4.95 -45.32
N ASP A 212 -12.21 4.07 -46.09
CA ASP A 212 -11.60 4.29 -47.41
C ASP A 212 -11.22 5.74 -47.80
N ARG A 213 -9.92 5.93 -48.11
CA ARG A 213 -9.47 6.61 -49.34
C ARG A 213 -7.96 6.45 -49.61
N SER A 214 -7.67 5.67 -50.65
CA SER A 214 -6.74 5.94 -51.76
C SER A 214 -5.24 6.29 -51.53
N GLN A 215 -4.38 5.26 -51.75
CA GLN A 215 -3.36 5.15 -52.82
C GLN A 215 -2.05 6.01 -52.82
N PRO A 216 -0.97 5.65 -53.59
CA PRO A 216 0.23 4.99 -53.05
C PRO A 216 1.56 5.75 -53.31
N GLY A 217 2.65 5.37 -52.64
CA GLY A 217 3.96 5.97 -52.93
C GLY A 217 5.20 5.35 -52.28
N ARG A 218 5.95 4.62 -53.10
CA ARG A 218 7.42 4.44 -53.15
C ARG A 218 8.13 3.50 -52.15
N ARG A 219 8.80 2.53 -52.80
CA ARG A 219 9.89 1.65 -52.34
C ARG A 219 11.14 2.45 -51.96
N LEU A 220 11.80 2.02 -50.88
CA LEU A 220 13.24 1.89 -50.64
C LEU A 220 13.34 1.04 -49.36
N GLY A 221 14.01 -0.10 -49.24
CA GLY A 221 15.31 -0.45 -49.79
C GLY A 221 16.38 -0.22 -48.72
N CYS A 222 17.05 -1.29 -48.30
CA CYS A 222 18.31 -1.38 -47.55
C CYS A 222 18.32 -1.65 -46.03
N MET A 223 18.79 -2.87 -45.75
CA MET A 223 20.01 -3.21 -45.00
C MET A 223 19.92 -3.53 -43.51
N SER A 224 20.02 -4.84 -43.28
CA SER A 224 20.51 -5.51 -42.09
C SER A 224 21.96 -5.12 -41.77
N ILE A 225 22.18 -4.65 -40.54
CA ILE A 225 23.45 -4.63 -39.79
C ILE A 225 22.98 -4.82 -38.34
N GLY A 226 23.38 -5.80 -37.55
CA GLY A 226 24.72 -6.33 -37.33
C GLY A 226 24.88 -6.33 -35.81
N ILE A 227 25.12 -7.52 -35.27
CA ILE A 227 25.22 -7.89 -33.85
C ILE A 227 26.26 -7.02 -33.12
N LEU A 228 25.97 -6.62 -31.87
CA LEU A 228 26.98 -6.50 -30.82
C LEU A 228 26.35 -6.59 -29.42
N THR A 229 26.45 -7.80 -28.89
CA THR A 229 26.37 -8.12 -27.46
C THR A 229 27.47 -7.41 -26.69
N VAL A 230 27.12 -6.68 -25.63
CA VAL A 230 28.06 -6.32 -24.57
C VAL A 230 27.45 -6.76 -23.25
N ALA A 231 27.95 -7.90 -22.75
CA ALA A 231 27.76 -8.35 -21.39
C ALA A 231 28.67 -7.51 -20.47
N ALA A 232 28.09 -6.80 -19.52
CA ALA A 232 28.84 -6.15 -18.44
C ALA A 232 28.73 -7.00 -17.18
N LEU A 233 29.90 -7.46 -16.74
CA LEU A 233 30.15 -8.36 -15.63
C LEU A 233 29.74 -7.75 -14.28
N ILE A 234 29.13 -8.61 -13.48
CA ILE A 234 28.93 -8.51 -12.04
C ILE A 234 30.31 -8.54 -11.35
N THR A 235 30.60 -7.55 -10.52
CA THR A 235 31.54 -7.72 -9.40
C THR A 235 30.88 -7.27 -8.11
N PHE A 236 30.44 -8.26 -7.34
CA PHE A 236 30.18 -8.18 -5.91
C PHE A 236 31.48 -7.80 -5.20
N VAL A 237 31.46 -6.73 -4.39
CA VAL A 237 32.48 -6.51 -3.36
C VAL A 237 31.80 -6.58 -2.00
N TRP A 238 32.00 -7.72 -1.35
CA TRP A 238 31.82 -7.89 0.08
C TRP A 238 32.96 -7.18 0.80
N VAL A 239 32.66 -6.25 1.72
CA VAL A 239 33.58 -5.88 2.79
C VAL A 239 32.89 -6.16 4.11
N LYS A 240 33.44 -7.15 4.80
CA LYS A 240 33.13 -7.53 6.18
C LYS A 240 34.40 -7.19 7.01
N ILE A 241 34.20 -6.98 8.32
CA ILE A 241 35.21 -6.91 9.39
C ILE A 241 35.85 -5.49 9.53
N LEU A 242 35.83 -4.77 10.67
CA LEU A 242 36.23 -5.06 12.07
C LEU A 242 35.46 -4.13 13.05
N LYS A 243 34.83 -4.64 14.11
CA LYS A 243 35.38 -4.69 15.49
C LYS A 243 36.19 -3.46 15.93
N LYS A 244 35.53 -2.56 16.65
CA LYS A 244 35.93 -2.06 17.97
C LYS A 244 34.70 -1.56 18.73
#